data_AF-A0A6I6MRK1-F1
#
_entry.id   AF-A0A6I6MRK1-F1
#
_cell.length_a   1.000
_cell.length_b   1.000
_cell.length_c   1.000
_cell.angle_alpha   90.00
_cell.angle_beta   90.00
_cell.angle_gamma   90.00
#
_symmetry.space_group_name_H-M   'P 1'
#
loop_
_entity.id
_entity.type
_entity.pdbx_description
1 polymer ?
#
loop_
_entity_poly.entity_id
_entity_poly.type
_entity_poly.pdbx_seq_one_letter_code
_entity_poly.pdbx_strand_id
1 'polypeptide(L)'
;MRGLGLALSCALLVVGAAGLSACQRQAEEPAETAGGPSNAEREAELAAEQLAAIGGPANAQQRALYEGEFQASGGIDALSSDGAVASAEGAWELRLLDDYAQFSRPGLGEDGGIAGERDYRERGMRVVAGAVTITIMHEACTASGVQLEYVAHVLFEGVPYQGCARRGIDEGQRPTWAGVLPELIPAIDACMTRVTSRPARVTFASSIDEGQVSVRIREADGSRNECITGAGGGAVALWEPISDLDRRAGEGDPEFQRGGNEPRAANCRAVEAAVGRGGEQLGWIIRRSC
;
A
#
# COMPACT_ATOMS: atom_id res chain seq x y z
N MET A 1 -61.28 3.62 -40.59
CA MET A 1 -62.53 2.82 -40.51
C MET A 1 -62.10 1.42 -40.06
N ARG A 2 -62.36 1.02 -38.80
CA ARG A 2 -63.35 -0.02 -38.42
C ARG A 2 -63.36 -1.21 -39.40
N GLY A 3 -63.11 -2.47 -39.02
CA GLY A 3 -63.07 -3.07 -37.69
C GLY A 3 -62.77 -4.58 -37.72
N LEU A 4 -62.87 -5.17 -36.52
CA LEU A 4 -62.78 -6.58 -36.13
C LEU A 4 -63.62 -7.56 -36.98
N GLY A 5 -63.20 -8.83 -36.99
CA GLY A 5 -64.07 -9.98 -37.29
C GLY A 5 -63.41 -11.35 -37.06
N LEU A 6 -63.74 -11.98 -35.92
CA LEU A 6 -63.43 -13.35 -35.49
C LEU A 6 -64.18 -14.44 -36.31
N ALA A 7 -63.63 -15.66 -36.35
CA ALA A 7 -64.29 -16.99 -36.15
C ALA A 7 -63.31 -18.11 -36.63
N LEU A 8 -62.69 -18.96 -35.82
CA LEU A 8 -63.18 -20.11 -35.02
C LEU A 8 -64.06 -21.12 -35.78
N SER A 9 -63.53 -22.32 -36.11
CA SER A 9 -64.04 -23.64 -35.63
C SER A 9 -63.49 -24.87 -36.40
N CYS A 10 -63.05 -25.85 -35.60
CA CYS A 10 -63.03 -27.33 -35.70
C CYS A 10 -63.23 -28.08 -37.03
N ALA A 11 -62.39 -29.10 -37.27
CA ALA A 11 -62.82 -30.51 -37.38
C ALA A 11 -61.63 -31.51 -37.40
N LEU A 12 -61.73 -32.55 -36.58
CA LEU A 12 -60.85 -33.74 -36.54
C LEU A 12 -61.06 -34.64 -37.76
N LEU A 13 -60.02 -35.40 -38.14
CA LEU A 13 -60.17 -36.77 -38.68
C LEU A 13 -58.92 -37.62 -38.37
N VAL A 14 -59.17 -38.90 -38.11
CA VAL A 14 -58.34 -39.88 -37.39
C VAL A 14 -57.99 -41.05 -38.33
N VAL A 15 -56.73 -41.50 -38.26
CA VAL A 15 -56.16 -42.85 -38.52
C VAL A 15 -56.14 -43.45 -39.94
N GLY A 16 -54.94 -43.88 -40.34
CA GLY A 16 -54.67 -44.93 -41.33
C GLY A 16 -53.24 -45.45 -41.18
N ALA A 17 -53.09 -46.71 -40.74
CA ALA A 17 -51.81 -47.40 -40.55
C ALA A 17 -51.37 -48.17 -41.81
N ALA A 18 -50.05 -48.39 -41.93
CA ALA A 18 -49.35 -49.55 -42.50
C ALA A 18 -48.25 -49.22 -43.54
N GLY A 19 -47.00 -49.25 -43.06
CA GLY A 19 -45.91 -50.07 -43.60
C GLY A 19 -45.49 -49.90 -45.05
N LEU A 20 -44.43 -49.11 -45.28
CA LEU A 20 -43.40 -49.45 -46.26
C LEU A 20 -42.02 -49.25 -45.63
N SER A 21 -41.31 -50.36 -45.50
CA SER A 21 -39.91 -50.44 -45.10
C SER A 21 -39.04 -49.84 -46.22
N ALA A 22 -38.35 -48.75 -45.93
CA ALA A 22 -37.26 -48.25 -46.75
C ALA A 22 -36.14 -47.79 -45.81
N CYS A 23 -35.06 -48.58 -45.79
CA CYS A 23 -33.79 -48.21 -45.17
C CYS A 23 -33.26 -46.93 -45.84
N GLN A 24 -33.43 -45.78 -45.20
CA GLN A 24 -32.60 -44.62 -45.45
C GLN A 24 -31.93 -44.22 -44.15
N ARG A 25 -30.60 -44.30 -44.21
CA ARG A 25 -29.62 -43.99 -43.18
C ARG A 25 -30.07 -42.78 -42.37
N GLN A 26 -30.21 -42.98 -41.06
CA GLN A 26 -30.12 -41.90 -40.10
C GLN A 26 -28.85 -41.11 -40.44
N ALA A 27 -29.03 -39.87 -40.89
CA ALA A 27 -27.98 -38.89 -40.70
C ALA A 27 -27.90 -38.72 -39.19
N GLU A 28 -26.85 -39.32 -38.61
CA GLU A 28 -26.42 -39.03 -37.26
C GLU A 28 -26.34 -37.50 -37.15
N GLU A 29 -27.18 -36.93 -36.29
CA GLU A 29 -26.93 -35.59 -35.77
C GLU A 29 -25.47 -35.56 -35.31
N PRO A 30 -24.69 -34.51 -35.61
CA PRO A 30 -23.36 -34.42 -35.05
C PRO A 30 -23.56 -34.46 -33.54
N ALA A 31 -23.05 -35.53 -32.92
CA ALA A 31 -22.91 -35.60 -31.49
C ALA A 31 -22.27 -34.28 -31.07
N GLU A 32 -23.00 -33.51 -30.25
CA GLU A 32 -22.48 -32.36 -29.55
C GLU A 32 -21.30 -32.89 -28.75
N THR A 33 -20.12 -32.82 -29.36
CA THR A 33 -18.86 -33.12 -28.71
C THR A 33 -18.89 -32.26 -27.46
N ALA A 34 -18.94 -32.91 -26.30
CA ALA A 34 -18.80 -32.26 -25.00
C ALA A 34 -17.63 -31.28 -25.11
N GLY A 35 -17.97 -30.01 -25.26
CA GLY A 35 -17.00 -28.96 -25.48
C GLY A 35 -16.06 -28.96 -24.30
N GLY A 36 -14.76 -28.83 -24.56
CA GLY A 36 -13.82 -28.49 -23.49
C GLY A 36 -14.34 -27.30 -22.67
N PRO A 37 -13.91 -27.16 -21.41
CA PRO A 37 -14.50 -26.21 -20.47
C PRO A 37 -14.68 -24.84 -21.11
N SER A 38 -15.89 -24.30 -21.03
CA SER A 38 -16.22 -22.97 -21.53
C SER A 38 -15.30 -21.93 -20.88
N ASN A 39 -15.11 -20.78 -21.52
CA ASN A 39 -14.29 -19.71 -20.94
C ASN A 39 -14.77 -19.30 -19.54
N ALA A 40 -16.08 -19.34 -19.29
CA ALA A 40 -16.67 -19.05 -17.98
C ALA A 40 -16.35 -20.14 -16.93
N GLU A 41 -16.35 -21.41 -17.30
CA GLU A 41 -15.95 -22.50 -16.40
C GLU A 41 -14.45 -22.44 -16.08
N ARG A 42 -13.63 -22.08 -17.06
CA ARG A 42 -12.19 -21.88 -16.89
C ARG A 42 -11.88 -20.66 -16.03
N GLU A 43 -12.62 -19.57 -16.19
CA GLU A 43 -12.53 -18.39 -15.32
C GLU A 43 -12.98 -18.71 -13.88
N ALA A 44 -14.03 -19.50 -13.71
CA ALA A 44 -14.50 -19.95 -12.40
C ALA A 44 -13.51 -20.90 -11.71
N GLU A 45 -12.86 -21.79 -12.46
CA GLU A 45 -11.83 -22.69 -11.96
C GLU A 45 -10.57 -21.91 -11.53
N LEU A 46 -10.14 -20.93 -12.33
CA LEU A 46 -9.05 -20.01 -11.98
C LEU A 46 -9.37 -19.14 -10.74
N ALA A 47 -10.61 -18.66 -10.63
CA ALA A 47 -11.06 -17.92 -9.45
C ALA A 47 -11.10 -18.81 -8.19
N ALA A 48 -11.55 -20.06 -8.34
CA ALA A 48 -11.56 -21.04 -7.25
C ALA A 48 -10.13 -21.43 -6.82
N GLU A 49 -9.20 -21.55 -7.76
CA GLU A 49 -7.79 -21.81 -7.49
C GLU A 49 -7.12 -20.62 -6.77
N GLN A 50 -7.40 -19.38 -7.20
CA GLN A 50 -6.97 -18.17 -6.49
C GLN A 50 -7.58 -18.04 -5.09
N LEU A 51 -8.86 -18.37 -4.91
CA LEU A 51 -9.51 -18.39 -3.59
C LEU A 51 -8.92 -19.48 -2.68
N ALA A 52 -8.62 -20.66 -3.23
CA ALA A 52 -7.95 -21.74 -2.52
C ALA A 52 -6.50 -21.40 -2.14
N ALA A 53 -5.84 -20.53 -2.93
CA ALA A 53 -4.52 -20.01 -2.61
C ALA A 53 -4.52 -19.03 -1.41
N ILE A 54 -5.63 -18.34 -1.16
CA ILE A 54 -5.78 -17.35 -0.08
C ILE A 54 -6.24 -17.98 1.26
N GLY A 55 -6.89 -19.14 1.21
CA GLY A 55 -7.31 -19.89 2.41
C GLY A 55 -8.72 -19.53 2.92
N GLY A 56 -9.13 -20.18 4.01
CA GLY A 56 -10.45 -19.99 4.62
C GLY A 56 -10.58 -18.68 5.40
N PRO A 57 -11.75 -18.40 6.01
CA PRO A 57 -11.91 -17.26 6.91
C PRO A 57 -10.94 -17.37 8.09
N ALA A 58 -10.29 -16.26 8.44
CA ALA A 58 -9.33 -16.21 9.54
C ALA A 58 -10.00 -16.43 10.92
N ASN A 59 -9.29 -17.11 11.82
CA ASN A 59 -9.70 -17.25 13.22
C ASN A 59 -9.47 -15.95 14.02
N ALA A 60 -9.97 -15.88 15.26
CA ALA A 60 -9.88 -14.66 16.08
C ALA A 60 -8.44 -14.19 16.36
N GLN A 61 -7.50 -15.11 16.54
CA GLN A 61 -6.09 -14.78 16.80
C GLN A 61 -5.43 -14.20 15.53
N GLN A 62 -5.73 -14.78 14.38
CA GLN A 62 -5.26 -14.28 13.08
C GLN A 62 -5.83 -12.89 12.79
N ARG A 63 -7.13 -12.67 13.02
CA ARG A 63 -7.76 -11.35 12.82
C ARG A 63 -7.09 -10.27 13.67
N ALA A 64 -6.79 -10.54 14.94
CA ALA A 64 -6.12 -9.59 15.84
C ALA A 64 -4.71 -9.15 15.36
N LEU A 65 -4.04 -9.93 14.50
CA LEU A 65 -2.77 -9.52 13.90
C LEU A 65 -2.94 -8.42 12.86
N TYR A 66 -4.13 -8.32 12.26
CA TYR A 66 -4.42 -7.46 11.11
C TYR A 66 -5.54 -6.43 11.41
N GLU A 67 -6.02 -6.37 12.65
CA GLU A 67 -6.84 -5.27 13.15
C GLU A 67 -5.97 -4.01 13.34
N GLY A 68 -6.49 -2.85 12.93
CA GLY A 68 -5.81 -1.56 12.97
C GLY A 68 -5.28 -1.08 11.62
N GLU A 69 -4.70 0.11 11.61
CA GLU A 69 -4.13 0.71 10.40
C GLU A 69 -2.87 -0.02 9.93
N PHE A 70 -2.50 0.13 8.66
CA PHE A 70 -1.24 -0.36 8.10
C PHE A 70 -0.59 0.69 7.20
N GLN A 71 0.74 0.66 7.17
CA GLN A 71 1.54 1.39 6.20
C GLN A 71 2.49 0.43 5.51
N ALA A 72 2.64 0.59 4.21
CA ALA A 72 3.59 -0.20 3.45
C ALA A 72 4.30 0.67 2.42
N SER A 73 5.52 0.28 2.10
CA SER A 73 6.28 0.86 1.01
C SER A 73 7.16 -0.20 0.37
N GLY A 74 7.45 0.01 -0.90
CA GLY A 74 8.37 -0.86 -1.63
C GLY A 74 9.09 -0.09 -2.72
N GLY A 75 10.36 -0.44 -2.90
CA GLY A 75 11.13 -0.15 -4.11
C GLY A 75 11.35 -1.46 -4.86
N ILE A 76 11.58 -1.40 -6.17
CA ILE A 76 11.77 -2.59 -7.02
C ILE A 76 13.10 -3.35 -6.78
N ASP A 77 13.63 -3.35 -5.57
CA ASP A 77 14.81 -4.17 -5.21
C ASP A 77 14.45 -5.65 -4.96
N ALA A 78 13.16 -6.02 -4.99
CA ALA A 78 12.71 -7.38 -4.67
C ALA A 78 12.80 -8.40 -5.83
N LEU A 79 13.27 -8.01 -7.02
CA LEU A 79 13.53 -8.96 -8.12
C LEU A 79 14.95 -8.75 -8.68
N SER A 80 15.95 -9.11 -7.89
CA SER A 80 17.29 -9.42 -8.39
C SER A 80 17.74 -10.77 -7.84
N SER A 81 17.09 -11.85 -8.31
CA SER A 81 17.67 -13.19 -8.17
C SER A 81 18.87 -13.40 -9.09
N ASP A 82 19.13 -12.51 -10.06
CA ASP A 82 20.22 -12.68 -11.03
C ASP A 82 20.92 -11.35 -11.37
N GLY A 83 21.67 -10.81 -10.41
CA GLY A 83 22.96 -10.12 -10.65
C GLY A 83 23.04 -8.92 -11.62
N ALA A 84 21.94 -8.36 -12.10
CA ALA A 84 21.93 -7.18 -12.95
C ALA A 84 21.44 -5.97 -12.15
N VAL A 85 22.19 -4.86 -12.22
CA VAL A 85 21.84 -3.58 -11.61
C VAL A 85 20.56 -3.07 -12.26
N ALA A 86 19.41 -3.39 -11.65
CA ALA A 86 18.14 -2.83 -12.04
C ALA A 86 18.09 -1.38 -11.51
N SER A 87 17.87 -0.44 -12.43
CA SER A 87 17.60 0.95 -12.07
C SER A 87 16.36 1.00 -11.17
N ALA A 88 16.48 1.67 -10.02
CA ALA A 88 15.45 1.77 -9.00
C ALA A 88 14.27 2.64 -9.45
N GLU A 89 13.45 2.15 -10.39
CA GLU A 89 12.26 2.85 -10.88
C GLU A 89 11.06 2.78 -9.89
N GLY A 90 10.96 3.77 -9.02
CA GLY A 90 9.68 4.20 -8.43
C GLY A 90 9.29 3.49 -7.13
N ALA A 91 9.69 4.09 -6.01
CA ALA A 91 9.15 3.76 -4.70
C ALA A 91 7.63 3.98 -4.68
N TRP A 92 6.87 3.01 -4.19
CA TRP A 92 5.43 3.14 -3.96
C TRP A 92 5.15 3.26 -2.46
N GLU A 93 4.07 3.95 -2.12
CA GLU A 93 3.56 4.03 -0.75
C GLU A 93 2.09 3.58 -0.69
N LEU A 94 1.74 2.88 0.38
CA LEU A 94 0.37 2.46 0.70
C LEU A 94 0.04 2.83 2.14
N ARG A 95 -1.14 3.40 2.34
CA ARG A 95 -1.78 3.55 3.65
C ARG A 95 -3.11 2.84 3.63
N LEU A 96 -3.31 1.95 4.57
CA LEU A 96 -4.55 1.22 4.75
C LEU A 96 -5.15 1.62 6.10
N LEU A 97 -6.21 2.42 6.04
CA LEU A 97 -7.02 2.78 7.20
C LEU A 97 -8.21 1.83 7.30
N ASP A 98 -9.03 2.01 8.33
CA ASP A 98 -10.18 1.13 8.58
C ASP A 98 -11.21 1.17 7.45
N ASP A 99 -11.40 2.33 6.84
CA ASP A 99 -12.42 2.57 5.82
C ASP A 99 -11.88 2.90 4.42
N TYR A 100 -10.60 3.25 4.27
CA TYR A 100 -10.00 3.54 2.97
C TYR A 100 -8.56 3.06 2.80
N ALA A 101 -8.18 2.83 1.55
CA ALA A 101 -6.80 2.60 1.12
C ALA A 101 -6.33 3.76 0.23
N GLN A 102 -5.11 4.25 0.46
CA GLN A 102 -4.45 5.25 -0.37
C GLN A 102 -3.16 4.66 -0.92
N PHE A 103 -3.00 4.69 -2.25
CA PHE A 103 -1.81 4.21 -2.96
C PHE A 103 -1.19 5.36 -3.77
N SER A 104 0.13 5.52 -3.70
CA SER A 104 0.86 6.52 -4.46
C SER A 104 2.16 5.97 -5.05
N ARG A 105 2.51 6.45 -6.25
CA ARG A 105 3.79 6.14 -6.91
C ARG A 105 4.22 7.29 -7.82
N PRO A 106 5.51 7.67 -7.82
CA PRO A 106 6.04 8.62 -8.80
C PRO A 106 5.71 8.18 -10.23
N GLY A 107 5.15 9.10 -11.03
CA GLY A 107 4.77 8.86 -12.42
C GLY A 107 3.37 8.26 -12.66
N LEU A 108 2.71 7.68 -11.65
CA LEU A 108 1.31 7.21 -11.73
C LEU A 108 0.32 8.16 -11.04
N GLY A 109 0.80 9.05 -10.17
CA GLY A 109 -0.04 9.96 -9.39
C GLY A 109 -0.46 9.37 -8.04
N GLU A 110 -1.40 10.03 -7.38
CA GLU A 110 -2.05 9.54 -6.16
C GLU A 110 -3.45 9.05 -6.52
N ASP A 111 -3.76 7.80 -6.23
CA ASP A 111 -5.15 7.37 -6.15
C ASP A 111 -5.64 7.68 -4.73
N GLY A 112 -6.46 8.73 -4.64
CA GLY A 112 -7.07 9.21 -3.40
C GLY A 112 -7.82 8.09 -2.67
N GLY A 113 -8.04 8.26 -1.36
CA GLY A 113 -8.60 7.22 -0.48
C GLY A 113 -9.79 6.48 -1.10
N ILE A 114 -9.57 5.21 -1.46
CA ILE A 114 -10.58 4.33 -2.03
C ILE A 114 -11.16 3.50 -0.89
N ALA A 115 -12.49 3.55 -0.72
CA ALA A 115 -13.15 2.68 0.23
C ALA A 115 -13.04 1.21 -0.20
N GLY A 116 -12.72 0.33 0.74
CA GLY A 116 -12.51 -1.08 0.46
C GLY A 116 -12.88 -1.96 1.65
N GLU A 117 -13.41 -3.14 1.37
CA GLU A 117 -13.68 -4.13 2.40
C GLU A 117 -12.38 -4.85 2.75
N ARG A 118 -12.13 -5.02 4.06
CA ARG A 118 -11.04 -5.84 4.57
C ARG A 118 -11.50 -7.28 4.71
N ASP A 119 -10.81 -8.20 4.03
CA ASP A 119 -11.10 -9.63 4.04
C ASP A 119 -9.95 -10.39 4.72
N TYR A 120 -10.21 -10.92 5.91
CA TYR A 120 -9.22 -11.65 6.70
C TYR A 120 -9.24 -13.15 6.38
N ARG A 121 -8.11 -13.67 5.92
CA ARG A 121 -7.98 -15.05 5.45
C ARG A 121 -6.87 -15.79 6.17
N GLU A 122 -6.94 -17.11 6.17
CA GLU A 122 -6.03 -17.97 6.94
C GLU A 122 -4.54 -17.84 6.52
N ARG A 123 -4.27 -17.31 5.31
CA ARG A 123 -2.93 -17.08 4.77
C ARG A 123 -2.54 -15.60 4.66
N GLY A 124 -3.28 -14.70 5.30
CA GLY A 124 -3.02 -13.25 5.27
C GLY A 124 -4.30 -12.43 5.18
N MET A 125 -4.17 -11.11 5.25
CA MET A 125 -5.27 -10.18 5.00
C MET A 125 -5.27 -9.79 3.51
N ARG A 126 -6.42 -9.86 2.84
CA ARG A 126 -6.64 -9.29 1.51
C ARG A 126 -7.58 -8.10 1.63
N VAL A 127 -7.19 -6.93 1.16
CA VAL A 127 -8.05 -5.75 1.07
C VAL A 127 -8.23 -5.41 -0.39
N VAL A 128 -9.48 -5.27 -0.83
CA VAL A 128 -9.79 -4.91 -2.22
C VAL A 128 -10.47 -3.54 -2.22
N ALA A 129 -9.89 -2.61 -2.96
CA ALA A 129 -10.38 -1.24 -3.09
C ALA A 129 -10.35 -0.84 -4.57
N GLY A 130 -11.47 -1.02 -5.28
CA GLY A 130 -11.56 -0.74 -6.71
C GLY A 130 -10.57 -1.57 -7.55
N ALA A 131 -9.80 -0.90 -8.41
CA ALA A 131 -8.77 -1.52 -9.26
C ALA A 131 -7.48 -1.93 -8.49
N VAL A 132 -7.45 -1.73 -7.17
CA VAL A 132 -6.35 -2.10 -6.29
C VAL A 132 -6.72 -3.36 -5.49
N THR A 133 -5.87 -4.38 -5.52
CA THR A 133 -5.87 -5.48 -4.56
C THR A 133 -4.62 -5.41 -3.69
N ILE A 134 -4.80 -5.41 -2.38
CA ILE A 134 -3.73 -5.37 -1.38
C ILE A 134 -3.77 -6.69 -0.62
N THR A 135 -2.61 -7.30 -0.40
CA THR A 135 -2.47 -8.46 0.47
C THR A 135 -1.37 -8.18 1.48
N ILE A 136 -1.69 -8.24 2.78
CA ILE A 136 -0.75 -8.09 3.88
C ILE A 136 -0.57 -9.45 4.56
N MET A 137 0.69 -9.87 4.69
CA MET A 137 1.05 -11.15 5.30
C MET A 137 1.96 -10.90 6.50
N HIS A 138 1.67 -11.55 7.63
CA HIS A 138 2.52 -11.53 8.82
C HIS A 138 3.72 -12.45 8.62
N GLU A 139 4.65 -11.97 7.80
CA GLU A 139 5.88 -12.64 7.41
C GLU A 139 7.03 -11.65 7.49
N ALA A 140 8.20 -12.14 7.90
CA ALA A 140 9.37 -11.30 8.07
C ALA A 140 9.80 -10.71 6.72
N CYS A 141 9.83 -9.37 6.63
CA CYS A 141 10.24 -8.63 5.44
C CYS A 141 11.49 -7.79 5.72
N THR A 142 12.43 -7.70 4.78
CA THR A 142 13.64 -6.88 4.94
C THR A 142 13.68 -5.80 3.87
N ALA A 143 13.72 -4.53 4.29
CA ALA A 143 13.92 -3.38 3.42
C ALA A 143 15.01 -2.48 3.99
N SER A 144 15.94 -2.03 3.15
CA SER A 144 17.02 -1.10 3.53
C SER A 144 17.82 -1.55 4.78
N GLY A 145 18.06 -2.86 4.94
CA GLY A 145 18.80 -3.42 6.07
C GLY A 145 18.01 -3.58 7.37
N VAL A 146 16.69 -3.35 7.33
CA VAL A 146 15.80 -3.37 8.48
C VAL A 146 14.77 -4.50 8.34
N GLN A 147 14.66 -5.34 9.36
CA GLN A 147 13.61 -6.37 9.45
C GLN A 147 12.29 -5.75 9.95
N LEU A 148 11.21 -6.05 9.24
CA LEU A 148 9.82 -5.72 9.54
C LEU A 148 8.98 -7.01 9.64
N GLU A 149 7.83 -6.90 10.31
CA GLU A 149 6.98 -8.05 10.65
C GLU A 149 6.00 -8.47 9.56
N TYR A 150 5.79 -7.62 8.54
CA TYR A 150 4.80 -7.87 7.49
C TYR A 150 5.37 -7.64 6.09
N VAL A 151 4.88 -8.43 5.13
CA VAL A 151 5.04 -8.23 3.69
C VAL A 151 3.74 -7.66 3.14
N ALA A 152 3.84 -6.73 2.18
CA ALA A 152 2.72 -6.24 1.39
C ALA A 152 2.91 -6.57 -0.10
N HIS A 153 1.85 -7.12 -0.68
CA HIS A 153 1.69 -7.28 -2.12
C HIS A 153 0.54 -6.37 -2.58
N VAL A 154 0.79 -5.51 -3.55
CA VAL A 154 -0.20 -4.60 -4.13
C VAL A 154 -0.31 -4.88 -5.61
N LEU A 155 -1.51 -5.15 -6.10
CA LEU A 155 -1.82 -5.28 -7.51
C LEU A 155 -2.68 -4.08 -7.90
N PHE A 156 -2.14 -3.19 -8.74
CA PHE A 156 -2.82 -1.99 -9.20
C PHE A 156 -2.93 -2.01 -10.72
N GLU A 157 -4.15 -1.95 -11.25
CA GLU A 157 -4.44 -2.06 -12.70
C GLU A 157 -3.72 -3.24 -13.40
N GLY A 158 -3.56 -4.36 -12.68
CA GLY A 158 -2.88 -5.55 -13.17
C GLY A 158 -1.35 -5.54 -13.05
N VAL A 159 -0.76 -4.46 -12.51
CA VAL A 159 0.68 -4.37 -12.23
C VAL A 159 0.97 -4.74 -10.78
N PRO A 160 1.79 -5.78 -10.51
CA PRO A 160 2.13 -6.19 -9.16
C PRO A 160 3.30 -5.38 -8.58
N TYR A 161 3.18 -5.07 -7.30
CA TYR A 161 4.16 -4.38 -6.47
C TYR A 161 4.35 -5.16 -5.17
N GLN A 162 5.57 -5.21 -4.66
CA GLN A 162 5.89 -5.84 -3.39
C GLN A 162 6.74 -4.90 -2.54
N GLY A 163 6.60 -5.03 -1.22
CA GLY A 163 7.28 -4.19 -0.25
C GLY A 163 7.04 -4.68 1.16
N CYS A 164 7.59 -3.96 2.14
CA CYS A 164 7.39 -4.29 3.54
C CYS A 164 6.25 -3.45 4.12
N ALA A 165 5.49 -4.07 5.02
CA ALA A 165 4.42 -3.43 5.75
C ALA A 165 4.71 -3.38 7.25
N ARG A 166 4.06 -2.44 7.91
CA ARG A 166 4.06 -2.26 9.35
C ARG A 166 2.67 -1.85 9.81
N ARG A 167 2.34 -2.14 11.07
CA ARG A 167 1.14 -1.56 11.68
C ARG A 167 1.24 -0.04 11.65
N GLY A 168 0.12 0.59 11.29
CA GLY A 168 -0.06 2.00 11.05
C GLY A 168 -0.03 2.83 12.33
N ILE A 169 -0.36 4.10 12.16
CA ILE A 169 -0.18 5.14 13.18
C ILE A 169 -1.44 5.17 14.06
N ASP A 170 -1.31 5.52 15.34
CA ASP A 170 -2.46 5.72 16.21
C ASP A 170 -3.47 6.71 15.60
N GLU A 171 -4.76 6.36 15.67
CA GLU A 171 -5.91 7.09 15.11
C GLU A 171 -5.84 8.60 15.43
N GLY A 172 -5.90 9.45 14.39
CA GLY A 172 -5.84 10.91 14.50
C GLY A 172 -4.46 11.55 14.27
N GLN A 173 -3.40 10.77 14.05
CA GLN A 173 -2.12 11.33 13.62
C GLN A 173 -2.04 11.44 12.10
N ARG A 174 -1.76 12.65 11.60
CA ARG A 174 -1.37 12.82 10.20
C ARG A 174 -0.10 12.00 9.92
N PRO A 175 -0.07 11.19 8.86
CA PRO A 175 1.12 10.45 8.48
C PRO A 175 2.21 11.44 8.09
N THR A 176 3.25 11.44 8.89
CA THR A 176 4.36 12.37 8.79
C THR A 176 5.66 11.58 8.80
N TRP A 177 6.73 12.20 8.32
CA TRP A 177 8.06 11.62 8.33
C TRP A 177 8.52 11.15 9.73
N ALA A 178 7.96 11.71 10.80
CA ALA A 178 8.26 11.26 12.17
C ALA A 178 7.78 9.82 12.45
N GLY A 179 6.81 9.31 11.69
CA GLY A 179 6.37 7.92 11.82
C GLY A 179 7.46 6.91 11.44
N VAL A 180 8.46 7.30 10.66
CA VAL A 180 9.64 6.49 10.28
C VAL A 180 10.91 6.98 10.97
N LEU A 181 10.78 7.79 12.03
CA LEU A 181 11.90 8.45 12.68
C LEU A 181 13.05 7.49 13.04
N PRO A 182 12.83 6.28 13.61
CA PRO A 182 13.92 5.37 13.93
C PRO A 182 14.79 4.99 12.72
N GLU A 183 14.21 4.86 11.53
CA GLU A 183 14.97 4.59 10.29
C GLU A 183 15.81 5.80 9.85
N LEU A 184 15.37 7.01 10.18
CA LEU A 184 16.01 8.26 9.77
C LEU A 184 17.08 8.74 10.75
N ILE A 185 17.17 8.18 11.96
CA ILE A 185 18.11 8.61 13.00
C ILE A 185 19.57 8.63 12.54
N PRO A 186 20.12 7.62 11.83
CA PRO A 186 21.51 7.66 11.40
C PRO A 186 21.84 8.86 10.50
N ALA A 187 20.95 9.19 9.56
CA ALA A 187 21.08 10.35 8.69
C ALA A 187 20.89 11.66 9.45
N ILE A 188 19.89 11.73 10.33
CA ILE A 188 19.66 12.90 11.21
C ILE A 188 20.90 13.16 12.06
N ASP A 189 21.49 12.13 12.67
CA ASP A 189 22.67 12.27 13.52
C ASP A 189 23.87 12.80 12.75
N ALA A 190 24.09 12.32 11.53
CA ALA A 190 25.12 12.86 10.63
C ALA A 190 24.88 14.34 10.32
N CYS A 191 23.66 14.72 9.96
CA CYS A 191 23.30 16.12 9.66
C CYS A 191 23.41 17.04 10.88
N MET A 192 23.03 16.56 12.07
CA MET A 192 23.10 17.33 13.32
C MET A 192 24.55 17.66 13.73
N THR A 193 25.56 17.02 13.14
CA THR A 193 26.98 17.41 13.34
C THR A 193 27.34 18.74 12.67
N ARG A 194 26.57 19.17 11.66
CA ARG A 194 26.81 20.42 10.91
C ARG A 194 26.12 21.65 11.51
N VAL A 195 25.16 21.44 12.41
CA VAL A 195 24.43 22.49 13.12
C VAL A 195 25.38 23.37 13.93
N THR A 196 25.22 24.69 13.82
CA THR A 196 26.07 25.68 14.48
C THR A 196 25.38 26.37 15.66
N SER A 197 24.04 26.42 15.66
CA SER A 197 23.20 27.11 16.63
C SER A 197 22.14 26.16 17.19
N ARG A 198 22.17 25.96 18.52
CA ARG A 198 21.32 25.01 19.26
C ARG A 198 20.32 25.72 20.17
N PRO A 199 19.14 25.12 20.45
CA PRO A 199 18.65 23.85 19.91
C PRO A 199 18.24 23.94 18.45
N ALA A 200 18.61 22.92 17.67
CA ALA A 200 18.13 22.77 16.30
C ALA A 200 17.02 21.73 16.22
N ARG A 201 16.13 21.91 15.25
CA ARG A 201 14.96 21.06 15.04
C ARG A 201 14.97 20.53 13.62
N VAL A 202 14.80 19.23 13.47
CA VAL A 202 14.46 18.64 12.18
C VAL A 202 13.00 18.98 11.90
N THR A 203 12.77 19.59 10.75
CA THR A 203 11.45 20.07 10.31
C THR A 203 10.87 19.19 9.22
N PHE A 204 11.71 18.44 8.53
CA PHE A 204 11.34 17.43 7.54
C PHE A 204 12.49 16.45 7.37
N ALA A 205 12.20 15.19 7.13
CA ALA A 205 13.19 14.23 6.68
C ALA A 205 12.52 13.22 5.73
N SER A 206 13.22 12.83 4.68
CA SER A 206 12.73 11.81 3.75
C SER A 206 13.89 11.09 3.10
N SER A 207 13.69 9.81 2.82
CA SER A 207 14.53 9.14 1.82
C SER A 207 14.36 9.84 0.48
N ILE A 208 15.46 9.94 -0.26
CA ILE A 208 15.51 10.38 -1.65
C ILE A 208 16.22 9.28 -2.46
N ASP A 209 16.36 9.49 -3.77
CA ASP A 209 16.97 8.49 -4.66
C ASP A 209 18.39 8.07 -4.21
N GLU A 210 18.84 6.90 -4.69
CA GLU A 210 20.19 6.38 -4.46
C GLU A 210 20.53 6.05 -2.98
N GLY A 211 19.51 5.76 -2.16
CA GLY A 211 19.72 5.41 -0.75
C GLY A 211 20.19 6.58 0.12
N GLN A 212 19.93 7.80 -0.34
CA GLN A 212 20.20 9.03 0.41
C GLN A 212 18.97 9.46 1.21
N VAL A 213 19.19 10.32 2.20
CA VAL A 213 18.18 10.94 3.03
C VAL A 213 18.41 12.44 3.02
N SER A 214 17.34 13.18 2.70
CA SER A 214 17.28 14.63 2.86
C SER A 214 16.71 14.96 4.23
N VAL A 215 17.39 15.81 4.99
CA VAL A 215 17.00 16.29 6.33
C VAL A 215 16.99 17.82 6.30
N ARG A 216 15.84 18.42 6.54
CA ARG A 216 15.70 19.88 6.67
C ARG A 216 15.70 20.28 8.13
N ILE A 217 16.63 21.15 8.49
CA ILE A 217 16.90 21.56 9.87
C ILE A 217 16.63 23.06 10.00
N ARG A 218 16.01 23.45 11.12
CA ARG A 218 15.91 24.83 11.57
C ARG A 218 16.68 25.00 12.87
N GLU A 219 17.64 25.92 12.87
CA GLU A 219 18.48 26.22 14.02
C GLU A 219 17.84 27.27 14.93
N ALA A 220 18.45 27.51 16.10
CA ALA A 220 17.90 28.43 17.10
C ALA A 220 17.95 29.91 16.67
N ASP A 221 18.85 30.25 15.76
CA ASP A 221 18.95 31.59 15.15
C ASP A 221 17.92 31.80 14.03
N GLY A 222 17.10 30.79 13.73
CA GLY A 222 16.09 30.81 12.68
C GLY A 222 16.62 30.39 11.31
N SER A 223 17.94 30.18 11.15
CA SER A 223 18.50 29.68 9.90
C SER A 223 17.95 28.30 9.57
N ARG A 224 17.75 28.05 8.28
CA ARG A 224 17.26 26.79 7.75
C ARG A 224 18.28 26.22 6.78
N ASN A 225 18.54 24.93 6.92
CA ASN A 225 19.49 24.21 6.08
C ASN A 225 18.87 22.89 5.59
N GLU A 226 19.15 22.53 4.36
CA GLU A 226 18.94 21.19 3.83
C GLU A 226 20.27 20.41 3.88
N CYS A 227 20.19 19.22 4.45
CA CYS A 227 21.29 18.30 4.55
C CYS A 227 20.97 17.04 3.77
N ILE A 228 21.91 16.53 2.98
CA ILE A 228 21.78 15.22 2.31
C ILE A 228 22.94 14.33 2.74
N THR A 229 22.61 13.11 3.14
CA THR A 229 23.58 12.07 3.53
C THR A 229 23.03 10.69 3.18
N GLY A 230 23.86 9.64 3.27
CA GLY A 230 23.39 8.27 3.06
C GLY A 230 22.45 7.81 4.19
N ALA A 231 21.54 6.87 3.90
CA ALA A 231 20.57 6.34 4.87
C ALA A 231 21.23 5.73 6.12
N GLY A 232 22.41 5.12 5.99
CA GLY A 232 23.20 4.60 7.11
C GLY A 232 23.89 5.69 7.94
N GLY A 233 23.72 6.97 7.61
CA GLY A 233 24.50 8.08 8.13
C GLY A 233 25.92 8.12 7.55
N GLY A 234 26.76 9.01 8.08
CA GLY A 234 28.16 9.14 7.69
C GLY A 234 28.49 10.52 7.11
N ALA A 235 29.22 10.54 5.99
CA ALA A 235 29.61 11.80 5.36
C ALA A 235 28.38 12.55 4.83
N VAL A 236 28.26 13.83 5.20
CA VAL A 236 27.24 14.73 4.66
C VAL A 236 27.66 15.15 3.26
N ALA A 237 26.88 14.73 2.26
CA ALA A 237 27.08 15.02 0.85
C ALA A 237 26.67 16.45 0.48
N LEU A 238 25.61 16.96 1.12
CA LEU A 238 25.10 18.33 0.92
C LEU A 238 24.80 18.99 2.25
N TRP A 239 25.16 20.27 2.37
CA TRP A 239 24.71 21.15 3.46
C TRP A 239 24.50 22.55 2.88
N GLU A 240 23.25 22.92 2.63
CA GLU A 240 22.92 24.17 1.95
C GLU A 240 21.88 24.98 2.73
N PRO A 241 22.06 26.31 2.83
CA PRO A 241 21.03 27.17 3.38
C PRO A 241 19.80 27.19 2.46
N ILE A 242 18.61 27.10 3.04
CA ILE A 242 17.35 27.17 2.32
C ILE A 242 16.56 28.40 2.73
N SER A 243 15.88 29.02 1.77
CA SER A 243 15.08 30.23 2.01
C SER A 243 13.78 29.92 2.75
N ASP A 244 13.21 30.91 3.44
CA ASP A 244 11.90 30.78 4.11
C ASP A 244 10.73 30.46 3.16
N LEU A 245 10.89 30.78 1.87
CA LEU A 245 9.90 30.49 0.83
C LEU A 245 9.99 29.04 0.33
N ASP A 246 11.14 28.38 0.48
CA ASP A 246 11.32 26.99 0.12
C ASP A 246 10.82 26.11 1.27
N ARG A 247 9.62 25.57 1.12
CA ARG A 247 8.99 24.65 2.08
C ARG A 247 8.44 23.42 1.35
N ARG A 248 8.69 22.24 1.91
CA ARG A 248 8.04 21.01 1.45
C ARG A 248 6.64 20.86 2.03
N ALA A 249 5.80 20.10 1.33
CA ALA A 249 4.53 19.66 1.87
C ALA A 249 4.76 18.91 3.20
N GLY A 250 4.03 19.29 4.25
CA GLY A 250 4.19 18.70 5.60
C GLY A 250 5.42 19.18 6.38
N GLU A 251 6.23 20.11 5.86
CA GLU A 251 7.41 20.61 6.57
C GLU A 251 7.06 21.49 7.77
N GLY A 252 7.57 21.12 8.95
CA GLY A 252 7.42 21.85 10.21
C GLY A 252 6.19 21.44 11.03
N ASP A 253 5.56 20.32 10.69
CA ASP A 253 4.60 19.64 11.57
C ASP A 253 4.56 18.12 11.25
N PRO A 254 5.14 17.26 12.10
CA PRO A 254 5.84 17.58 13.34
C PRO A 254 7.26 18.10 13.10
N GLU A 255 7.83 18.65 14.17
CA GLU A 255 9.26 18.90 14.31
C GLU A 255 9.87 17.88 15.28
N PHE A 256 11.14 17.54 15.10
CA PHE A 256 11.88 16.68 16.02
C PHE A 256 13.08 17.42 16.59
N GLN A 257 13.24 17.36 17.91
CA GLN A 257 14.44 17.78 18.60
C GLN A 257 15.21 16.52 19.05
N ARG A 258 16.39 16.31 18.47
CA ARG A 258 17.27 15.20 18.84
C ARG A 258 17.86 15.41 20.24
N GLY A 259 17.60 14.46 21.15
CA GLY A 259 18.08 14.50 22.53
C GLY A 259 17.73 15.79 23.30
N GLY A 260 18.50 16.03 24.37
CA GLY A 260 18.40 17.22 25.21
C GLY A 260 17.16 17.26 26.13
N ASN A 261 16.98 18.40 26.78
CA ASN A 261 15.83 18.62 27.67
C ASN A 261 14.52 18.73 26.88
N GLU A 262 13.43 18.31 27.52
CA GLU A 262 12.08 18.49 27.00
C GLU A 262 11.87 19.95 26.55
N PRO A 263 11.50 20.19 25.28
CA PRO A 263 11.12 21.50 24.82
C PRO A 263 9.99 22.04 25.70
N ARG A 264 10.10 23.29 26.14
CA ARG A 264 9.02 23.91 26.91
C ARG A 264 7.71 23.82 26.12
N ALA A 265 6.68 23.29 26.78
CA ALA A 265 5.31 23.40 26.30
C ALA A 265 5.02 24.88 26.02
N ALA A 266 4.61 25.15 24.78
CA ALA A 266 4.19 26.47 24.34
C ALA A 266 2.73 26.36 23.89
N ASN A 267 2.02 27.50 23.86
CA ASN A 267 0.67 27.54 23.34
C ASN A 267 0.64 26.91 21.93
N CYS A 268 -0.29 25.97 21.73
CA CYS A 268 -0.48 25.25 20.47
C CYS A 268 0.65 24.30 20.04
N ARG A 269 1.47 23.82 20.98
CA ARG A 269 2.43 22.75 20.73
C ARG A 269 2.23 21.59 21.69
N ALA A 270 1.99 20.40 21.14
CA ALA A 270 2.07 19.15 21.87
C ALA A 270 3.49 18.59 21.77
N VAL A 271 4.06 18.16 22.90
CA VAL A 271 5.40 17.59 22.99
C VAL A 271 5.27 16.16 23.48
N GLU A 272 5.87 15.22 22.77
CA GLU A 272 5.88 13.80 23.12
C GLU A 272 7.30 13.24 22.98
N ALA A 273 7.63 12.24 23.79
CA ALA A 273 8.93 11.58 23.72
C ALA A 273 9.02 10.78 22.41
N ALA A 274 10.10 11.00 21.66
CA ALA A 274 10.45 10.13 20.55
C ALA A 274 11.19 8.92 21.09
N VAL A 275 10.63 7.72 20.89
CA VAL A 275 11.19 6.47 21.39
C VAL A 275 11.65 5.62 20.21
N GLY A 276 12.86 5.07 20.31
CA GLY A 276 13.43 4.17 19.32
C GLY A 276 12.97 2.73 19.50
N ARG A 277 13.45 1.84 18.62
CA ARG A 277 12.98 0.45 18.57
C ARG A 277 13.32 -0.36 19.82
N GLY A 278 14.39 -0.01 20.52
CA GLY A 278 14.81 -0.65 21.76
C GLY A 278 14.21 -0.03 23.03
N GLY A 279 13.28 0.92 22.89
CA GLY A 279 12.73 1.68 24.00
C GLY A 279 13.61 2.84 24.46
N GLU A 280 14.73 3.11 23.78
CA GLU A 280 15.60 4.24 24.08
C GLU A 280 14.95 5.56 23.68
N GLN A 281 15.14 6.59 24.48
CA GLN A 281 14.66 7.92 24.12
C GLN A 281 15.58 8.57 23.09
N LEU A 282 15.04 8.85 21.91
CA LEU A 282 15.74 9.49 20.80
C LEU A 282 15.70 11.02 20.91
N GLY A 283 14.65 11.57 21.52
CA GLY A 283 14.43 13.00 21.64
C GLY A 283 12.96 13.34 21.86
N TRP A 284 12.50 14.39 21.19
CA TRP A 284 11.16 14.96 21.39
C TRP A 284 10.50 15.30 20.06
N ILE A 285 9.30 14.76 19.82
CA ILE A 285 8.41 15.16 18.73
C ILE A 285 7.57 16.34 19.22
N ILE A 286 7.44 17.36 18.36
CA ILE A 286 6.73 18.59 18.62
C ILE A 286 5.69 18.77 17.51
N ARG A 287 4.42 18.63 17.85
CA ARG A 287 3.28 18.77 16.94
C ARG A 287 2.57 20.09 17.15
N ARG A 288 1.92 20.59 16.11
CA ARG A 288 0.92 21.66 16.28
C ARG A 288 -0.35 21.07 16.88
N SER A 289 -0.81 21.64 17.98
CA SER A 289 -2.06 21.24 18.66
C SER A 289 -3.18 22.28 18.51
N CYS A 290 -2.85 23.40 17.87
CA CYS A 290 -3.73 24.38 17.27
C CYS A 290 -2.91 25.02 16.11
#